data_AF-E2B4V8-F1
#
_entry.id   AF-E2B4V8-F1
#
_cell.length_a   1.000
_cell.length_b   1.000
_cell.length_c   1.000
_cell.angle_alpha   90.00
_cell.angle_beta   90.00
_cell.angle_gamma   90.00
#
_symmetry.space_group_name_H-M   'P 1'
#
loop_
_entity.id
_entity.type
_entity.pdbx_description
1 polymer ?
#
loop_
_entity_poly.entity_id
_entity_poly.type
_entity_poly.pdbx_seq_one_letter_code
_entity_poly.pdbx_strand_id
1 'polypeptide(L)' 'MGVVGVVKKIRQLFIVGQTRIHIDQVDGLGNFIELEVMLQENQDIETGQKIADELMQALSITKDDLIAEAYIDLLNKTNV' A
#
# COMPACT_ATOMS: atom_id res chain seq x y z
N MET A 1 1.71 25.02 9.04
CA MET A 1 1.40 23.58 8.94
C MET A 1 0.44 23.23 10.04
N GLY A 2 -0.67 22.56 9.72
CA GLY A 2 -1.72 22.17 10.67
C GLY A 2 -2.02 20.68 10.59
N VAL A 3 -2.72 20.14 11.59
CA VAL A 3 -3.17 18.74 11.61
C VAL A 3 -4.47 18.65 10.83
N VAL A 4 -4.47 17.87 9.75
CA VAL A 4 -5.65 17.66 8.88
C VAL A 4 -6.54 16.49 9.35
N GLY A 5 -6.07 15.69 10.30
CA GLY A 5 -6.84 14.62 10.96
C GLY A 5 -5.94 13.57 11.59
N VAL A 6 -6.54 12.51 12.14
CA VAL A 6 -5.84 11.40 12.81
C VAL A 6 -6.29 10.08 12.20
N VAL A 7 -5.33 9.26 11.75
CA VAL A 7 -5.57 7.92 11.23
C VAL A 7 -5.14 6.89 12.27
N LYS A 8 -6.07 6.03 12.69
CA LYS A 8 -5.76 4.88 13.55
C LYS A 8 -5.73 3.63 12.70
N LYS A 9 -4.64 2.84 12.79
CA LYS A 9 -4.50 1.60 12.05
C LYS A 9 -3.68 0.55 12.78
N ILE A 10 -3.95 -0.72 12.47
CA ILE A 10 -3.14 -1.86 12.87
C ILE A 10 -2.39 -2.33 11.61
N ARG A 11 -1.06 -2.41 11.69
CA ARG A 11 -0.20 -2.80 10.57
C ARG A 11 0.45 -4.15 10.86
N GLN A 12 0.33 -5.06 9.90
CA GLN A 12 1.17 -6.25 9.83
C GLN A 12 2.18 -6.06 8.70
N LEU A 13 3.47 -6.13 9.02
CA LEU A 13 4.56 -6.01 8.06
C LEU A 13 5.11 -7.40 7.75
N PHE A 14 5.15 -7.74 6.48
CA PHE A 14 5.84 -8.91 5.97
C PHE A 14 6.94 -8.48 5.00
N ILE A 15 8.03 -9.25 4.97
CA ILE A 15 9.16 -8.99 4.08
C ILE A 15 9.34 -10.24 3.21
N VAL A 16 9.25 -10.05 1.90
CA VAL A 16 9.42 -11.12 0.90
C VAL A 16 10.48 -10.65 -0.08
N GLY A 17 11.69 -11.22 0.03
CA GLY A 17 12.84 -10.77 -0.77
C GLY A 17 13.16 -9.29 -0.52
N GLN A 18 13.09 -8.47 -1.58
CA GLN A 18 13.30 -7.01 -1.52
C GLN A 18 12.00 -6.21 -1.41
N THR A 19 10.85 -6.87 -1.22
CA THR A 19 9.54 -6.21 -1.13
C THR A 19 9.02 -6.23 0.30
N ARG A 20 8.52 -5.09 0.75
CA ARG A 20 7.77 -4.95 2.00
C ARG A 20 6.28 -4.98 1.68
N ILE A 21 5.56 -5.80 2.42
CA ILE A 21 4.11 -5.95 2.29
C ILE A 21 3.51 -5.43 3.59
N HIS A 22 2.78 -4.32 3.52
CA HIS A 22 2.00 -3.82 4.65
C HIS A 22 0.56 -4.27 4.49
N ILE A 23 0.02 -4.96 5.49
CA ILE A 23 -1.40 -5.22 5.62
C ILE A 23 -1.92 -4.29 6.71
N ASP A 24 -2.66 -3.27 6.30
CA ASP A 24 -3.16 -2.20 7.15
C ASP A 24 -4.66 -2.36 7.37
N GLN A 25 -5.08 -2.57 8.61
CA GLN A 25 -6.48 -2.41 9.01
C GLN A 25 -6.67 -1.00 9.55
N VAL A 26 -7.36 -0.15 8.79
CA VAL A 26 -7.59 1.26 9.09
C VAL A 26 -9.00 1.45 9.64
N ASP A 27 -9.07 2.07 10.82
CA ASP A 27 -10.35 2.37 11.49
C ASP A 27 -11.18 3.31 10.61
N GLY A 28 -12.43 2.91 10.29
CA GLY A 28 -13.34 3.65 9.41
C GLY A 28 -13.15 3.46 7.90
N LEU A 29 -12.10 2.76 7.44
CA LEU A 29 -11.87 2.49 6.00
C LEU A 29 -11.77 1.01 5.63
N GLY A 30 -11.47 0.13 6.58
CA GLY A 30 -11.33 -1.31 6.32
C GLY A 30 -9.88 -1.76 6.12
N ASN A 31 -9.68 -2.75 5.28
CA ASN A 31 -8.38 -3.41 5.10
C ASN A 31 -7.71 -2.96 3.80
N PHE A 32 -6.41 -2.73 3.87
CA PHE A 32 -5.57 -2.30 2.76
C PHE A 32 -4.30 -3.14 2.71
N ILE A 33 -3.75 -3.25 1.50
CA ILE A 33 -2.45 -3.85 1.28
C ILE A 33 -1.58 -2.90 0.48
N GLU A 34 -0.33 -2.74 0.91
CA GLU A 34 0.67 -1.88 0.27
C GLU A 34 1.90 -2.73 -0.06
N LEU A 35 2.37 -2.64 -1.30
CA LEU A 35 3.57 -3.34 -1.78
C LEU A 35 4.65 -2.30 -2.08
N GLU A 36 5.72 -2.32 -1.30
CA GLU A 36 6.86 -1.41 -1.46
C GLU A 36 8.09 -2.22 -1.89
N VAL A 37 8.44 -2.12 -3.18
CA VAL A 37 9.63 -2.78 -3.73
C VAL A 37 10.84 -1.85 -3.57
N MET A 38 11.81 -2.27 -2.76
CA MET A 38 13.05 -1.52 -2.60
C MET A 38 13.96 -1.78 -3.80
N LEU A 39 14.17 -0.78 -4.64
CA LEU A 39 15.13 -0.85 -5.75
C LEU A 39 16.57 -0.83 -5.21
N GLN A 40 17.41 -1.72 -5.73
CA GLN A 40 18.85 -1.66 -5.51
C GLN A 40 19.50 -0.63 -6.45
N GLU A 41 20.73 -0.18 -6.15
CA GLU A 41 21.42 0.89 -6.91
C GLU A 41 21.54 0.62 -8.42
N ASN A 42 21.56 -0.65 -8.83
CA ASN A 42 21.67 -1.08 -10.23
C ASN A 42 20.35 -1.58 -10.83
N GLN A 43 19.23 -1.48 -10.12
CA GLN A 43 17.93 -1.90 -10.63
C GLN A 43 17.16 -0.70 -11.19
N ASP A 44 16.54 -0.91 -12.35
CA ASP A 44 15.64 0.05 -12.94
C ASP A 44 14.22 -0.09 -12.37
N ILE A 45 13.40 0.92 -12.66
CA ILE A 45 12.01 0.98 -12.21
C ILE A 45 11.20 -0.17 -12.84
N GLU A 46 11.50 -0.58 -14.08
CA GLU A 46 10.83 -1.70 -14.74
C GLU A 46 11.04 -3.03 -13.98
N THR A 47 12.24 -3.29 -13.48
CA THR A 47 12.49 -4.47 -12.63
C THR A 47 11.65 -4.41 -11.35
N GLY A 48 11.58 -3.24 -10.69
CA GLY A 48 10.73 -3.06 -9.52
C GLY A 48 9.25 -3.28 -9.79
N GLN A 49 8.76 -2.73 -10.91
CA GLN A 49 7.37 -2.89 -11.34
C GLN A 49 7.04 -4.36 -11.60
N LYS A 50 7.93 -5.10 -12.25
CA LYS A 50 7.73 -6.53 -12.51
C LYS A 50 7.63 -7.33 -11.21
N ILE A 51 8.47 -7.04 -10.21
CA ILE A 51 8.39 -7.69 -8.89
C ILE A 51 7.06 -7.36 -8.20
N ALA A 52 6.60 -6.12 -8.29
CA ALA A 52 5.30 -5.72 -7.77
C ALA A 52 4.16 -6.47 -8.47
N ASP A 53 4.17 -6.54 -9.81
CA ASP A 53 3.16 -7.22 -10.61
C ASP A 53 3.09 -8.73 -10.30
N GLU A 54 4.24 -9.39 -10.12
CA GLU A 54 4.33 -10.80 -9.72
C GLU A 54 3.71 -11.04 -8.34
N LEU A 55 3.98 -10.14 -7.37
CA LEU A 55 3.40 -10.23 -6.03
C LEU A 55 1.90 -9.93 -6.03
N MET A 56 1.45 -8.95 -6.82
CA MET A 56 0.03 -8.68 -7.02
C MET A 56 -0.69 -9.91 -7.56
N GLN A 57 -0.13 -10.57 -8.58
CA GLN A 57 -0.69 -11.79 -9.14
C GLN A 57 -0.76 -12.92 -8.10
N ALA A 58 0.32 -13.12 -7.32
CA ALA A 58 0.36 -14.14 -6.27
C ALA A 58 -0.68 -13.90 -5.15
N LEU A 59 -0.97 -12.63 -4.86
CA LEU A 59 -1.94 -12.20 -3.85
C LEU A 59 -3.35 -12.00 -4.43
N SER A 60 -3.56 -12.30 -5.72
CA SER A 60 -4.83 -12.08 -6.44
C SER A 60 -5.34 -10.63 -6.40
N ILE A 61 -4.43 -9.66 -6.38
CA ILE A 61 -4.73 -8.23 -6.42
C ILE A 61 -4.84 -7.81 -7.89
N THR A 62 -5.97 -7.22 -8.26
CA THR A 62 -6.20 -6.71 -9.61
C THR A 62 -5.87 -5.23 -9.71
N LYS A 63 -5.77 -4.70 -10.93
CA LYS A 63 -5.56 -3.26 -11.14
C LYS A 63 -6.75 -2.42 -10.64
N ASP A 64 -7.94 -3.01 -10.60
CA ASP A 64 -9.15 -2.34 -10.10
C ASP A 64 -9.16 -2.22 -8.57
N ASP A 65 -8.35 -3.03 -7.87
CA ASP A 65 -8.14 -2.93 -6.42
C ASP A 65 -7.10 -1.87 -6.04
N LEU A 66 -6.40 -1.29 -7.01
CA LEU A 66 -5.36 -0.30 -6.75
C LEU A 66 -5.96 1.05 -6.37
N ILE A 67 -5.50 1.57 -5.23
CA ILE A 67 -5.93 2.86 -4.72
C ILE A 67 -4.72 3.80 -4.68
N ALA A 68 -4.84 4.93 -5.38
CA ALA A 68 -3.79 5.96 -5.45
C ALA A 68 -3.93 7.04 -4.36
N GLU A 69 -4.98 6.99 -3.56
CA GLU A 69 -5.29 7.99 -2.54
C GLU A 69 -4.71 7.62 -1.16
N ALA A 70 -4.33 8.63 -0.38
CA ALA A 70 -3.88 8.41 0.99
C ALA A 70 -5.08 8.12 1.92
N TYR A 71 -4.84 7.36 3.01
CA TYR A 71 -5.88 7.03 3.99
C TYR A 71 -6.60 8.25 4.56
N ILE A 72 -5.91 9.37 4.75
CA ILE A 72 -6.53 10.59 5.30
C ILE A 72 -7.53 11.22 4.32
N ASP A 73 -7.23 11.16 3.02
CA ASP A 73 -8.11 11.70 1.98
C ASP A 73 -9.36 10.84 1.84
N LEU A 74 -9.19 9.52 1.89
CA LEU A 74 -10.29 8.56 1.92
C LEU A 74 -11.18 8.78 3.17
N LEU A 75 -10.59 8.93 4.35
CA LEU A 75 -11.34 9.20 5.59
C LEU A 75 -12.13 10.52 5.50
N ASN A 76 -11.54 11.55 4.89
CA ASN A 76 -12.23 12.82 4.70
C ASN A 76 -13.39 12.72 3.70
N LYS A 77 -13.33 11.81 2.72
CA LYS A 77 -14.44 11.54 1.79
C LYS A 77 -15.57 10.72 2.42
N THR A 78 -15.26 9.81 3.35
CA THR A 78 -16.26 8.95 4.00
C THR A 78 -17.04 9.67 5.11
N ASN A 79 -16.49 10.75 5.68
CA ASN A 79 -17.14 11.55 6.72
C ASN A 79 -18.13 12.62 6.20
N VAL A 80 -18.66 12.44 4.98
CA VAL A 80 -19.68 13.34 4.38
C VAL A 80 -21.07 12.75 4.48
#